data_AF-A0A397V0Z7-F1
#
_entry.id   AF-A0A397V0Z7-F1
#
_cell.length_a   1.000
_cell.length_b   1.000
_cell.length_c   1.000
_cell.angle_alpha   90.00
_cell.angle_beta   90.00
_cell.angle_gamma   90.00
#
_symmetry.space_group_name_H-M   'P 1'
#
loop_
_entity.id
_entity.type
_entity.pdbx_description
1 polymer ?
#
loop_
_entity_poly.entity_id
_entity_poly.type
_entity_poly.pdbx_seq_one_letter_code
_entity_poly.pdbx_strand_id
1 'polypeptide(L)'
;MRFSYVTEDQIVYHHKECFNIYEMFHTQYTLYKKYIPIVQSNYFMIRDALVEANPVYHFEDIIRKPEEYIKLNDSILYKIEYEDRKELQEPLKKSKEIIEKIRNRKLYKLVNECFVPQDKKDQIIKKDLESLIASYRKGNNVSLNKNDIIVDWQYLNYANGEKNLVEHIKFIRKILIRLIQFKTLFRSLQKV
;
A
#
# COMPACT_ATOMS: atom_id res chain seq x y z
N MET A 1 17.39 -1.56 19.21
CA MET A 1 18.18 -2.61 18.51
C MET A 1 19.20 -3.28 19.44
N ARG A 2 18.77 -3.88 20.58
CA ARG A 2 19.71 -4.45 21.56
C ARG A 2 20.12 -5.90 21.27
N PHE A 3 19.41 -6.57 20.36
CA PHE A 3 19.55 -8.01 20.07
C PHE A 3 19.85 -8.30 18.59
N SER A 4 20.34 -7.31 17.87
CA SER A 4 20.82 -7.41 16.49
C SER A 4 22.34 -7.35 16.45
N TYR A 5 22.95 -8.14 15.58
CA TYR A 5 24.40 -8.24 15.38
C TYR A 5 24.72 -8.30 13.90
N VAL A 6 25.99 -8.20 13.54
CA VAL A 6 26.47 -8.35 12.16
C VAL A 6 27.39 -9.56 12.08
N THR A 7 27.08 -10.47 11.16
CA THR A 7 27.88 -11.66 10.87
C THR A 7 27.81 -11.92 9.36
N GLU A 8 28.94 -12.18 8.70
CA GLU A 8 28.99 -12.47 7.26
C GLU A 8 28.24 -11.43 6.40
N ASP A 9 28.51 -10.14 6.65
CA ASP A 9 27.87 -9.00 5.96
C ASP A 9 26.34 -8.98 6.00
N GLN A 10 25.75 -9.68 6.97
CA GLN A 10 24.30 -9.73 7.19
C GLN A 10 23.94 -9.36 8.61
N ILE A 11 22.78 -8.71 8.77
CA ILE A 11 22.18 -8.48 10.08
C ILE A 11 21.59 -9.80 10.56
N VAL A 12 21.96 -10.18 11.78
CA VAL A 12 21.48 -11.40 12.44
C VAL A 12 20.86 -11.05 13.79
N TYR A 13 19.84 -11.81 14.18
CA TYR A 13 19.12 -11.57 15.43
C TYR A 13 19.42 -12.65 16.46
N HIS A 14 19.34 -12.31 17.74
CA HIS A 14 19.37 -13.34 18.76
C HIS A 14 18.17 -14.28 18.59
N HIS A 15 18.37 -15.61 18.64
CA HIS A 15 17.30 -16.60 18.38
C HIS A 15 16.01 -16.41 19.20
N LYS A 16 16.09 -15.82 20.41
CA LYS A 16 14.90 -15.50 21.23
C LYS A 16 14.00 -14.44 20.60
N GLU A 17 14.50 -13.64 19.66
CA GLU A 17 13.73 -12.62 18.94
C GLU A 17 12.92 -13.21 17.78
N CYS A 18 13.02 -14.52 17.50
CA CYS A 18 12.29 -15.15 16.41
C CYS A 18 10.78 -14.90 16.51
N PHE A 19 10.21 -15.06 17.71
CA PHE A 19 8.78 -14.81 17.94
C PHE A 19 8.43 -13.32 17.77
N ASN A 20 9.25 -12.40 18.27
CA ASN A 20 9.04 -10.96 18.12
C ASN A 20 9.02 -10.54 16.64
N ILE A 21 9.86 -11.17 15.80
CA ILE A 21 9.88 -10.94 14.36
C ILE A 21 8.60 -11.48 13.71
N TYR A 22 8.12 -12.66 14.11
CA TYR A 22 6.81 -13.16 13.67
C TYR A 22 5.67 -12.21 14.06
N GLU A 23 5.68 -11.70 15.29
CA GLU A 23 4.70 -10.73 15.78
C GLU A 23 4.74 -9.40 15.02
N MET A 24 5.93 -8.94 14.63
CA MET A 24 6.09 -7.76 13.79
C MET A 24 5.35 -7.91 12.46
N PHE A 25 5.56 -9.02 11.75
CA PHE A 25 4.85 -9.29 10.49
C PHE A 25 3.35 -9.52 10.70
N HIS A 26 2.97 -10.18 11.79
CA HIS A 26 1.56 -10.36 12.15
C HIS A 26 0.87 -9.01 12.43
N THR A 27 1.57 -8.08 13.08
CA THR A 27 1.09 -6.73 13.34
C THR A 27 0.94 -5.96 12.03
N GLN A 28 1.93 -6.02 11.13
CA GLN A 28 1.83 -5.42 9.80
C GLN A 28 0.61 -5.95 9.03
N TYR A 29 0.41 -7.27 9.01
CA TYR A 29 -0.75 -7.91 8.39
C TYR A 29 -2.06 -7.41 9.00
N THR A 30 -2.14 -7.36 10.33
CA THR A 30 -3.34 -6.94 11.07
C THR A 30 -3.67 -5.47 10.80
N LEU A 31 -2.67 -4.59 10.80
CA LEU A 31 -2.83 -3.17 10.48
C LEU A 31 -3.35 -3.00 9.05
N TYR A 32 -2.75 -3.69 8.08
CA TYR A 32 -3.19 -3.63 6.69
C TYR A 32 -4.65 -4.08 6.56
N LYS A 33 -4.99 -5.26 7.10
CA LYS A 33 -6.36 -5.80 7.05
C LYS A 33 -7.39 -4.88 7.71
N LYS A 34 -7.04 -4.25 8.83
CA LYS A 34 -7.97 -3.43 9.61
C LYS A 34 -8.21 -2.05 9.00
N TYR A 35 -7.16 -1.39 8.49
CA TYR A 35 -7.24 0.02 8.12
C TYR A 35 -7.44 0.26 6.63
N ILE A 36 -6.93 -0.62 5.76
CA ILE A 36 -7.03 -0.40 4.31
C ILE A 36 -8.49 -0.25 3.86
N PRO A 37 -9.45 -1.13 4.22
CA PRO A 37 -10.84 -0.98 3.78
C PRO A 37 -11.48 0.36 4.18
N ILE A 38 -11.06 0.93 5.32
CA ILE A 38 -11.58 2.19 5.84
C ILE A 38 -11.07 3.39 5.03
N VAL A 39 -9.82 3.32 4.56
CA VAL A 39 -9.16 4.42 3.83
C VAL A 39 -9.41 4.36 2.33
N GLN A 40 -9.69 3.18 1.78
CA GLN A 40 -9.83 2.94 0.34
C GLN A 40 -10.82 3.91 -0.35
N SER A 41 -11.97 4.19 0.25
CA SER A 41 -12.93 5.13 -0.33
C SER A 41 -12.33 6.52 -0.57
N ASN A 42 -11.56 7.04 0.38
CA ASN A 42 -10.88 8.34 0.20
C ASN A 42 -9.77 8.24 -0.83
N TYR A 43 -9.00 7.15 -0.80
CA TYR A 43 -7.91 6.92 -1.75
C TYR A 43 -8.41 6.91 -3.20
N PHE A 44 -9.49 6.18 -3.48
CA PHE A 44 -10.08 6.14 -4.83
C PHE A 44 -10.62 7.50 -5.26
N MET A 45 -11.31 8.23 -4.39
CA MET A 45 -11.80 9.56 -4.74
C MET A 45 -10.66 10.56 -4.98
N ILE A 46 -9.59 10.52 -4.17
CA ILE A 46 -8.41 11.37 -4.40
C ILE A 46 -7.76 11.02 -5.73
N ARG A 47 -7.61 9.72 -6.04
CA ARG A 47 -7.09 9.27 -7.33
C ARG A 47 -7.94 9.80 -8.49
N ASP A 48 -9.26 9.64 -8.42
CA ASP A 48 -10.16 10.10 -9.49
C ASP A 48 -10.08 11.63 -9.65
N ALA A 49 -10.03 12.38 -8.54
CA ALA A 49 -9.83 13.83 -8.57
C ALA A 49 -8.52 14.20 -9.28
N LEU A 50 -7.42 13.51 -8.99
CA LEU A 50 -6.13 13.76 -9.63
C LEU A 50 -6.14 13.35 -11.12
N VAL A 51 -6.81 12.26 -11.49
CA VAL A 51 -6.98 11.86 -12.89
C VAL A 51 -7.75 12.92 -13.67
N GLU A 52 -8.85 13.43 -13.12
CA GLU A 52 -9.64 14.51 -13.75
C GLU A 52 -8.87 15.85 -13.79
N ALA A 53 -7.92 16.09 -12.89
CA ALA A 53 -7.06 17.26 -12.92
C ALA A 53 -5.83 17.11 -13.85
N ASN A 54 -5.50 15.90 -14.27
CA ASN A 54 -4.31 15.62 -15.07
C ASN A 54 -4.24 16.38 -16.41
N PRO A 55 -5.35 16.66 -17.13
CA PRO A 55 -5.32 17.48 -18.34
C PRO A 55 -4.80 18.91 -18.13
N VAL A 56 -4.82 19.43 -16.89
CA VAL A 56 -4.31 20.77 -16.53
C VAL A 56 -2.90 20.68 -15.95
N TYR A 57 -2.68 19.71 -15.05
CA TYR A 57 -1.43 19.61 -14.30
C TYR A 57 -0.35 18.80 -15.00
N HIS A 58 -0.72 17.92 -15.94
CA HIS A 58 0.20 17.03 -16.67
C HIS A 58 1.18 16.32 -15.72
N PHE A 59 0.66 15.56 -14.75
CA PHE A 59 1.45 14.96 -13.67
C PHE A 59 2.59 14.07 -14.18
N GLU A 60 2.43 13.45 -15.34
CA GLU A 60 3.48 12.65 -16.01
C GLU A 60 4.74 13.47 -16.33
N ASP A 61 4.59 14.74 -16.67
CA ASP A 61 5.73 15.63 -16.94
C ASP A 61 6.38 16.11 -15.65
N ILE A 62 5.57 16.33 -14.60
CA ILE A 62 6.05 16.75 -13.27
C ILE A 62 6.95 15.67 -12.67
N ILE A 63 6.54 14.40 -12.69
CA ILE A 63 7.33 13.31 -12.08
C ILE A 63 8.68 13.06 -12.78
N ARG A 64 8.85 13.52 -14.02
CA ARG A 64 10.09 13.41 -14.78
C ARG A 64 11.07 14.54 -14.50
N LYS A 65 10.65 15.61 -13.82
CA LYS A 65 11.44 16.80 -13.51
C LYS A 65 11.63 16.94 -12.00
N PRO A 66 12.82 16.64 -11.46
CA PRO A 66 13.06 16.68 -10.02
C PRO A 66 12.69 18.02 -9.36
N GLU A 67 12.92 19.14 -10.05
CA GLU A 67 12.65 20.48 -9.54
C GLU A 67 11.15 20.78 -9.39
N GLU A 68 10.30 20.12 -10.18
CA GLU A 68 8.85 20.22 -10.08
C GLU A 68 8.28 19.15 -9.15
N TYR A 69 8.82 17.92 -9.21
CA TYR A 69 8.40 16.83 -8.35
C TYR A 69 8.55 17.15 -6.86
N ILE A 70 9.62 17.84 -6.46
CA ILE A 70 9.81 18.25 -5.06
C ILE A 70 8.71 19.20 -4.54
N LYS A 71 8.03 19.91 -5.44
CA LYS A 71 6.91 20.81 -5.12
C LYS A 71 5.57 20.08 -5.06
N LEU A 72 5.50 18.84 -5.54
CA LEU A 72 4.30 18.01 -5.54
C LEU A 72 4.12 17.40 -4.14
N ASN A 73 3.09 17.85 -3.44
CA ASN A 73 2.72 17.39 -2.10
C ASN A 73 1.21 17.51 -1.91
N ASP A 74 0.72 17.16 -0.72
CA ASP A 74 -0.71 17.13 -0.37
C ASP A 74 -1.44 18.47 -0.57
N SER A 75 -0.71 19.59 -0.66
CA SER A 75 -1.31 20.89 -1.01
C SER A 75 -1.96 20.91 -2.39
N ILE A 76 -1.66 19.93 -3.26
CA ILE A 76 -2.27 19.82 -4.58
C ILE A 76 -3.79 19.79 -4.53
N LEU A 77 -4.38 19.17 -3.50
CA LEU A 77 -5.84 19.15 -3.34
C LEU A 77 -6.38 20.55 -3.10
N TYR A 78 -5.71 21.35 -2.26
CA TYR A 78 -6.08 22.75 -2.03
C TYR A 78 -5.86 23.62 -3.28
N LYS A 79 -4.77 23.38 -4.02
CA LYS A 79 -4.50 24.09 -5.28
C LYS A 79 -5.60 23.84 -6.32
N ILE A 80 -6.08 22.60 -6.44
CA ILE A 80 -7.20 22.27 -7.32
C ILE A 80 -8.50 22.90 -6.79
N GLU A 81 -8.78 22.74 -5.49
CA GLU A 81 -10.01 23.21 -4.84
C GLU A 81 -10.21 24.72 -5.01
N TYR A 82 -9.16 25.51 -4.74
CA TYR A 82 -9.18 26.97 -4.74
C TYR A 82 -8.67 27.62 -6.05
N GLU A 83 -8.61 26.87 -7.16
CA GLU A 83 -8.20 27.43 -8.44
C GLU A 83 -9.27 28.33 -9.04
N ASP A 84 -9.08 29.65 -9.05
CA ASP A 84 -10.10 30.61 -9.47
C ASP A 84 -9.95 31.11 -10.92
N ARG A 85 -8.87 30.74 -11.63
CA ARG A 85 -8.67 31.13 -13.03
C ARG A 85 -9.79 30.58 -13.93
N LYS A 86 -10.50 31.48 -14.63
CA LYS A 86 -11.68 31.14 -15.45
C LYS A 86 -11.40 30.06 -16.50
N GLU A 87 -10.24 30.11 -17.16
CA GLU A 87 -9.79 29.12 -18.15
C GLU A 87 -9.61 27.71 -17.58
N LEU A 88 -9.37 27.59 -16.27
CA LEU A 88 -9.14 26.31 -15.59
C LEU A 88 -10.39 25.78 -14.87
N GLN A 89 -11.48 26.56 -14.80
CA GLN A 89 -12.69 26.14 -14.10
C GLN A 89 -13.37 24.94 -14.77
N GLU A 90 -13.58 24.99 -16.08
CA GLU A 90 -14.18 23.88 -16.83
C GLU A 90 -13.34 22.59 -16.78
N PRO A 91 -12.02 22.61 -17.10
CA PRO A 91 -11.24 21.37 -17.06
C PRO A 91 -11.06 20.81 -15.63
N LEU A 92 -11.11 21.64 -14.58
CA LEU A 92 -11.02 21.18 -13.19
C LEU A 92 -12.37 20.88 -12.53
N LYS A 93 -13.50 21.15 -13.21
CA LYS A 93 -14.84 21.08 -12.63
C LYS A 93 -15.12 19.75 -11.93
N LYS A 94 -14.90 18.64 -12.63
CA LYS A 94 -15.12 17.28 -12.09
C LYS A 94 -14.19 16.99 -10.92
N SER A 95 -12.92 17.39 -11.03
CA SER A 95 -11.94 17.21 -9.95
C SER A 95 -12.39 17.94 -8.67
N LYS A 96 -12.82 19.21 -8.81
CA LYS A 96 -13.38 20.01 -7.73
C LYS A 96 -14.64 19.38 -7.11
N GLU A 97 -15.56 18.88 -7.92
CA GLU A 97 -16.78 18.20 -7.44
C GLU A 97 -16.44 16.95 -6.59
N ILE A 98 -15.41 16.18 -6.98
CA ILE A 98 -14.96 15.02 -6.20
C ILE A 98 -14.35 15.48 -4.88
N ILE A 99 -13.49 16.51 -4.89
CA ILE A 99 -12.88 17.06 -3.67
C ILE A 99 -13.95 17.59 -2.73
N GLU A 100 -14.95 18.32 -3.24
CA GLU A 100 -16.08 18.81 -2.44
C GLU A 100 -16.86 17.66 -1.78
N LYS A 101 -17.09 16.54 -2.50
CA LYS A 101 -17.69 15.34 -1.91
C LYS A 101 -16.83 14.77 -0.78
N ILE A 102 -15.51 14.73 -0.92
CA ILE A 102 -14.58 14.31 0.15
C ILE A 102 -14.73 15.22 1.37
N ARG A 103 -14.70 16.55 1.20
CA ARG A 103 -14.85 17.54 2.28
C ARG A 103 -16.18 17.37 3.03
N ASN A 104 -17.26 17.12 2.29
CA ASN A 104 -18.59 16.89 2.83
C ASN A 104 -18.85 15.44 3.30
N ARG A 105 -17.80 14.60 3.36
CA ARG A 105 -17.88 13.18 3.76
C ARG A 105 -18.87 12.35 2.93
N LYS A 106 -19.15 12.78 1.69
CA LYS A 106 -19.96 12.04 0.70
C LYS A 106 -19.06 11.04 -0.04
N LEU A 107 -18.55 10.07 0.70
CA LEU A 107 -17.53 9.13 0.22
C LEU A 107 -18.12 7.98 -0.61
N TYR A 108 -17.28 7.36 -1.45
CA TYR A 108 -17.59 6.06 -2.05
C TYR A 108 -17.91 5.03 -0.96
N LYS A 109 -18.91 4.18 -1.22
CA LYS A 109 -19.38 3.20 -0.25
C LYS A 109 -18.74 1.85 -0.53
N LEU A 110 -18.13 1.26 0.50
CA LEU A 110 -17.75 -0.15 0.48
C LEU A 110 -19.04 -1.00 0.50
N VAL A 111 -19.30 -1.71 -0.59
CA VAL A 111 -20.50 -2.54 -0.73
C VAL A 111 -20.28 -3.94 -0.15
N ASN A 112 -19.16 -4.56 -0.48
CA ASN A 112 -18.81 -5.90 -0.01
C ASN A 112 -17.30 -6.14 -0.08
N GLU A 113 -16.83 -7.11 0.69
CA GLU A 113 -15.48 -7.67 0.62
C GLU A 113 -15.56 -9.20 0.70
N CYS A 114 -14.65 -9.89 0.02
CA CYS A 114 -14.58 -11.35 0.10
C CYS A 114 -13.15 -11.86 0.02
N PHE A 115 -12.91 -12.98 0.69
CA PHE A 115 -11.65 -13.71 0.57
C PHE A 115 -11.75 -14.69 -0.58
N VAL A 116 -10.79 -14.62 -1.50
CA VAL A 116 -10.65 -15.59 -2.57
C VAL A 116 -9.65 -16.65 -2.12
N PRO A 117 -10.07 -17.93 -2.00
CA PRO A 117 -9.15 -19.03 -1.73
C PRO A 117 -8.06 -19.11 -2.79
N GLN A 118 -6.84 -19.44 -2.38
CA GLN A 118 -5.66 -19.39 -3.24
C GLN A 118 -5.76 -20.36 -4.43
N ASP A 119 -6.37 -21.51 -4.22
CA ASP A 119 -6.68 -22.54 -5.24
C ASP A 119 -7.68 -22.06 -6.31
N LYS A 120 -8.44 -21.00 -6.03
CA LYS A 120 -9.45 -20.43 -6.94
C LYS A 120 -9.03 -19.11 -7.56
N LYS A 121 -7.85 -18.60 -7.22
CA LYS A 121 -7.35 -17.30 -7.68
C LYS A 121 -7.33 -17.17 -9.20
N ASP A 122 -6.92 -18.23 -9.90
CA ASP A 122 -6.80 -18.24 -11.37
C ASP A 122 -8.13 -18.50 -12.08
N GLN A 123 -9.15 -18.99 -11.36
CA GLN A 123 -10.48 -19.27 -11.91
C GLN A 123 -11.35 -18.01 -11.99
N ILE A 124 -11.03 -16.99 -11.19
CA ILE A 124 -11.72 -15.70 -11.28
C ILE A 124 -11.11 -14.95 -12.46
N ILE A 125 -11.78 -15.04 -13.61
CA ILE A 125 -11.48 -14.27 -14.79
C ILE A 125 -11.58 -12.79 -14.41
N LYS A 126 -10.44 -12.10 -14.27
CA LYS A 126 -10.36 -10.66 -13.98
C LYS A 126 -10.98 -9.76 -15.08
N LYS A 127 -11.58 -10.33 -16.12
CA LYS A 127 -12.15 -9.55 -17.23
C LYS A 127 -13.56 -9.13 -16.87
N ASP A 128 -13.66 -7.85 -16.55
CA ASP A 128 -14.87 -7.03 -16.48
C ASP A 128 -15.92 -7.43 -15.43
N LEU A 129 -15.44 -7.67 -14.21
CA LEU A 129 -16.29 -7.92 -13.03
C LEU A 129 -17.25 -6.75 -12.77
N GLU A 130 -16.83 -5.52 -13.04
CA GLU A 130 -17.63 -4.32 -12.91
C GLU A 130 -18.89 -4.39 -13.79
N SER A 131 -18.73 -4.76 -15.07
CA SER A 131 -19.86 -4.97 -15.99
C SER A 131 -20.73 -6.15 -15.54
N LEU A 132 -20.12 -7.23 -15.07
CA LEU A 132 -20.85 -8.39 -14.57
C LEU A 132 -21.70 -8.03 -13.33
N ILE A 133 -21.13 -7.31 -12.37
CA ILE A 133 -21.84 -6.82 -11.18
C ILE A 133 -22.98 -5.88 -11.58
N ALA A 134 -22.72 -4.95 -12.51
CA ALA A 134 -23.76 -4.07 -13.05
C ALA A 134 -24.90 -4.87 -13.72
N SER A 135 -24.60 -6.02 -14.33
CA SER A 135 -25.59 -6.87 -15.02
C SER A 135 -26.48 -7.71 -14.09
N TYR A 136 -26.06 -8.00 -12.84
CA TYR A 136 -26.80 -8.85 -11.88
C TYR A 136 -28.07 -8.22 -11.28
N ARG A 137 -28.65 -7.23 -11.95
CA ARG A 137 -29.78 -6.42 -11.51
C ARG A 137 -31.01 -7.28 -11.07
N LYS A 138 -31.53 -6.99 -9.88
CA LYS A 138 -32.91 -7.33 -9.45
C LYS A 138 -33.62 -6.07 -8.95
N GLY A 139 -34.61 -5.57 -9.69
CA GLY A 139 -35.52 -4.51 -9.23
C GLY A 139 -35.51 -3.19 -10.04
N ASN A 140 -36.59 -2.41 -9.88
CA ASN A 140 -36.89 -1.19 -10.63
C ASN A 140 -36.30 0.08 -9.98
N ASN A 141 -35.94 1.04 -10.84
CA ASN A 141 -35.61 2.46 -10.60
C ASN A 141 -34.16 2.90 -10.32
N VAL A 142 -33.15 2.03 -10.29
CA VAL A 142 -31.74 2.47 -10.26
C VAL A 142 -30.96 1.80 -11.38
N SER A 143 -30.32 2.59 -12.24
CA SER A 143 -29.39 2.11 -13.27
C SER A 143 -27.97 2.25 -12.74
N LEU A 144 -27.28 1.12 -12.55
CA LEU A 144 -25.85 1.06 -12.24
C LEU A 144 -25.08 0.83 -13.54
N ASN A 145 -24.11 1.68 -13.81
CA ASN A 145 -23.17 1.51 -14.92
C ASN A 145 -21.86 0.93 -14.41
N LYS A 146 -21.05 0.39 -15.33
CA LYS A 146 -19.68 -0.06 -15.05
C LYS A 146 -18.86 0.98 -14.28
N ASN A 147 -18.98 2.25 -14.66
CA ASN A 147 -18.20 3.35 -14.08
C ASN A 147 -18.63 3.72 -12.65
N ASP A 148 -19.76 3.21 -12.17
CA ASP A 148 -20.24 3.43 -10.80
C ASP A 148 -19.66 2.40 -9.81
N ILE A 149 -18.91 1.42 -10.31
CA ILE A 149 -18.39 0.27 -9.55
C ILE A 149 -16.87 0.27 -9.63
N ILE A 150 -16.23 0.09 -8.47
CA ILE A 150 -14.78 -0.13 -8.37
C ILE A 150 -14.57 -1.51 -7.75
N VAL A 151 -13.86 -2.39 -8.45
CA VAL A 151 -13.41 -3.68 -7.93
C VAL A 151 -11.91 -3.61 -7.65
N ASP A 152 -11.56 -3.64 -6.37
CA ASP A 152 -10.17 -3.59 -5.92
C ASP A 152 -9.66 -4.98 -5.51
N TRP A 153 -8.51 -5.37 -6.05
CA TRP A 153 -7.88 -6.66 -5.78
C TRP A 153 -6.70 -6.47 -4.85
N GLN A 154 -6.83 -6.96 -3.62
CA GLN A 154 -5.76 -6.87 -2.63
C GLN A 154 -5.15 -8.23 -2.34
N TYR A 155 -3.82 -8.24 -2.19
CA TYR A 155 -3.06 -9.41 -1.80
C TYR A 155 -2.63 -9.27 -0.36
N LEU A 156 -3.18 -10.13 0.50
CA LEU A 156 -2.80 -10.20 1.90
C LEU A 156 -1.69 -11.22 2.07
N ASN A 157 -0.51 -10.77 2.51
CA ASN A 157 0.63 -11.63 2.77
C ASN A 157 1.52 -11.07 3.89
N TYR A 158 2.49 -11.87 4.31
CA TYR A 158 3.55 -11.48 5.25
C TYR A 158 4.72 -10.84 4.48
N ALA A 159 4.43 -9.82 3.67
CA ALA A 159 5.37 -9.00 2.90
C ALA A 159 6.30 -9.72 1.89
N ASN A 160 6.15 -11.02 1.64
CA ASN A 160 6.97 -11.79 0.69
C ASN A 160 6.15 -12.79 -0.14
N GLY A 161 4.97 -12.36 -0.58
CA GLY A 161 4.07 -13.22 -1.34
C GLY A 161 3.70 -14.47 -0.56
N GLU A 162 4.00 -15.64 -1.11
CA GLU A 162 3.65 -16.94 -0.51
C GLU A 162 4.74 -17.48 0.44
N LYS A 163 5.90 -16.82 0.49
CA LYS A 163 7.07 -17.30 1.25
C LYS A 163 7.08 -16.72 2.67
N ASN A 164 7.53 -17.53 3.61
CA ASN A 164 7.73 -17.09 4.98
C ASN A 164 9.03 -16.27 5.10
N LEU A 165 8.93 -14.98 5.42
CA LEU A 165 10.10 -14.10 5.57
C LEU A 165 11.05 -14.54 6.68
N VAL A 166 10.54 -15.19 7.73
CA VAL A 166 11.37 -15.60 8.86
C VAL A 166 12.39 -16.67 8.46
N GLU A 167 12.11 -17.45 7.41
CA GLU A 167 13.05 -18.43 6.86
C GLU A 167 14.27 -17.78 6.21
N HIS A 168 14.15 -16.52 5.77
CA HIS A 168 15.25 -15.75 5.19
C HIS A 168 16.03 -14.94 6.24
N ILE A 169 15.65 -15.01 7.52
CA ILE A 169 16.30 -14.26 8.60
C ILE A 169 17.28 -15.16 9.34
N LYS A 170 18.54 -14.71 9.44
CA LYS A 170 19.58 -15.41 10.20
C LYS A 170 19.46 -15.14 11.70
N PHE A 171 19.48 -16.21 12.48
CA PHE A 171 19.48 -16.16 13.94
C PHE A 171 20.78 -16.69 14.53
N ILE A 172 21.20 -16.11 15.65
CA ILE A 172 22.36 -16.54 16.41
C ILE A 172 22.01 -16.87 17.86
N ARG A 173 22.71 -17.85 18.42
CA ARG A 173 22.61 -18.23 19.83
C ARG A 173 23.75 -17.57 20.62
N LYS A 174 23.46 -17.05 21.81
CA LYS A 174 24.44 -16.34 22.67
C LYS A 174 25.74 -17.10 22.92
N ILE A 175 25.70 -18.44 22.93
CA ILE A 175 26.87 -19.30 23.08
C ILE A 175 27.81 -19.18 21.86
N LEU A 176 27.25 -19.10 20.65
CA LEU A 176 28.03 -18.89 19.43
C LEU A 176 28.70 -17.52 19.43
N ILE A 177 28.03 -16.48 19.94
CA ILE A 177 28.60 -15.12 20.03
C ILE A 177 29.86 -15.12 20.90
N ARG A 178 29.80 -15.76 22.08
CA ARG A 178 30.96 -15.88 22.97
C ARG A 178 32.09 -16.67 22.30
N LEU A 179 31.79 -17.76 21.60
CA LEU A 179 32.80 -18.54 20.88
C LEU A 179 33.42 -17.79 19.69
N ILE A 180 32.65 -16.99 18.94
CA ILE A 180 33.15 -16.14 17.87
C ILE A 180 34.05 -15.06 18.47
N GLN A 181 33.59 -14.34 19.51
CA GLN A 181 34.42 -13.37 20.22
C GLN A 181 35.70 -14.01 20.78
N PHE A 182 35.61 -15.20 21.39
CA PHE A 182 36.78 -15.91 21.92
C PHE A 182 37.74 -16.35 20.81
N LYS A 183 37.26 -16.88 19.68
CA LYS A 183 38.10 -17.26 18.53
C LYS A 183 38.76 -16.04 17.87
N THR A 184 38.05 -14.92 17.76
CA THR A 184 38.61 -13.68 17.22
C THR A 184 39.65 -13.09 18.16
N LEU A 185 39.39 -13.08 19.47
CA LEU A 185 40.34 -12.64 20.51
C LEU A 185 41.58 -13.56 20.58
N PHE A 186 41.38 -14.88 20.47
CA PHE A 186 42.46 -15.87 20.46
C PHE A 186 43.32 -15.78 19.19
N ARG A 187 42.71 -15.54 18.02
CA ARG A 187 43.43 -15.27 16.77
C ARG A 187 44.23 -13.96 16.80
N SER A 188 43.78 -12.94 17.54
CA SER A 188 44.57 -11.72 17.76
C SER A 188 45.72 -11.91 18.74
N LEU A 189 45.60 -12.85 19.69
CA LEU A 189 46.66 -13.17 20.67
C LEU A 189 47.75 -14.11 20.11
N GLN A 190 47.46 -14.89 19.07
CA GLN A 190 48.44 -15.76 18.40
C GLN A 190 49.24 -15.06 17.27
N LYS A 191 49.09 -13.74 17.11
CA LYS A 191 49.83 -12.92 16.13
C LYS A 191 50.89 -12.00 16.76
N VAL A 192 51.30 -12.29 17.99
CA VAL A 192 52.44 -11.66 18.68
C VAL A 192 53.58 -12.66 18.76
#